data_AF-A0A067EA62-F1
#
_entry.id   AF-A0A067EA62-F1
#
_cell.length_a   1.000
_cell.length_b   1.000
_cell.length_c   1.000
_cell.angle_alpha   90.00
_cell.angle_beta   90.00
_cell.angle_gamma   90.00
#
_symmetry.space_group_name_H-M   'P 1'
#
loop_
_entity.id
_entity.type
_entity.pdbx_description
1 polymer ?
#
loop_
_entity_poly.entity_id
_entity_poly.type
_entity_poly.pdbx_seq_one_letter_code
_entity_poly.pdbx_strand_id
1 'polypeptide(L)'
;VAERALFLWNNDHIENLIKQNRKVILPIIFPALERNARKHWNQAVQSLTLNVRKIFSDIDPELFEECLLKFQEDEAKEEEIKMKREATWKRLEEIAAMKAASNEPVLISPKTATRPRTG
;
A
#
# COMPACT_ATOMS: atom_id res chain seq x y z
N VAL A 1 -7.40 -6.88 17.55
CA VAL A 1 -8.37 -6.41 16.53
C VAL A 1 -8.32 -7.26 15.26
N ALA A 2 -7.15 -7.42 14.62
CA ALA A 2 -6.99 -8.21 13.39
C ALA A 2 -7.59 -9.62 13.46
N GLU A 3 -7.32 -10.37 14.53
CA GLU A 3 -7.89 -11.70 14.77
C GLU A 3 -9.43 -11.70 14.75
N ARG A 4 -10.06 -10.78 15.49
CA ARG A 4 -11.53 -10.65 15.54
C ARG A 4 -12.14 -10.25 14.19
N ALA A 5 -11.43 -9.45 13.39
CA ALA A 5 -11.87 -9.10 12.04
C ALA A 5 -11.78 -10.32 11.09
N LEU A 6 -10.72 -11.12 11.21
CA LEU A 6 -10.56 -12.33 10.40
C LEU A 6 -11.56 -13.43 10.77
N PHE A 7 -12.08 -13.44 12.00
CA PHE A 7 -13.15 -14.37 12.38
C PHE A 7 -14.49 -14.13 11.67
N LEU A 8 -14.71 -12.99 11.01
CA LEU A 8 -15.88 -12.81 10.14
C LEU A 8 -15.95 -13.88 9.04
N TRP A 9 -14.80 -14.45 8.67
CA TRP A 9 -14.71 -15.53 7.68
C TRP A 9 -15.16 -16.90 8.18
N ASN A 10 -15.28 -17.07 9.50
CA ASN A 10 -15.80 -18.31 10.08
C ASN A 10 -17.34 -18.33 10.12
N ASN A 11 -18.00 -17.26 9.68
CA ASN A 11 -19.44 -17.21 9.56
C ASN A 11 -19.84 -17.55 8.12
N ASP A 12 -20.42 -18.73 7.90
CA ASP A 12 -20.79 -19.24 6.58
C ASP A 12 -21.66 -18.27 5.77
N HIS A 13 -22.54 -17.51 6.43
CA HIS A 13 -23.39 -16.54 5.74
C HIS A 13 -22.59 -15.36 5.21
N ILE A 14 -21.71 -14.80 6.04
CA ILE A 14 -20.81 -13.71 5.65
C ILE A 14 -19.83 -14.18 4.58
N GLU A 15 -19.22 -15.35 4.79
CA GLU A 15 -18.30 -15.96 3.85
C GLU A 15 -18.96 -16.11 2.47
N ASN A 16 -20.17 -16.69 2.41
CA ASN A 16 -20.90 -16.88 1.16
C ASN A 16 -21.22 -15.56 0.45
N LEU A 17 -21.67 -14.53 1.18
CA LEU A 17 -21.92 -13.21 0.59
C LEU A 17 -20.65 -12.62 -0.01
N ILE A 18 -19.52 -12.80 0.65
CA ILE A 18 -18.26 -12.28 0.13
C ILE A 18 -17.77 -13.09 -1.08
N LYS A 19 -17.92 -14.41 -1.09
CA LYS A 19 -17.62 -15.26 -2.26
C LYS A 19 -18.40 -14.82 -3.51
N GLN A 20 -19.69 -14.46 -3.33
CA GLN A 20 -20.53 -13.96 -4.42
C GLN A 20 -20.06 -12.60 -4.95
N ASN A 21 -19.52 -11.75 -4.07
CA ASN A 21 -19.06 -10.39 -4.39
C ASN A 21 -17.53 -10.27 -4.56
N ARG A 22 -16.85 -11.41 -4.75
CA ARG A 22 -15.38 -11.52 -4.74
C ARG A 22 -14.68 -10.58 -5.73
N LYS A 23 -15.29 -10.32 -6.90
CA LYS A 23 -14.73 -9.43 -7.95
C LYS A 23 -14.53 -7.99 -7.47
N VAL A 24 -15.30 -7.56 -6.48
CA VAL A 24 -15.18 -6.22 -5.88
C VAL A 24 -14.41 -6.30 -4.58
N ILE A 25 -14.71 -7.28 -3.72
CA ILE A 25 -14.15 -7.34 -2.37
C ILE A 25 -12.68 -7.75 -2.38
N LEU A 26 -12.32 -8.78 -3.16
CA LEU A 26 -10.96 -9.32 -3.16
C LEU A 26 -9.92 -8.26 -3.51
N PRO A 27 -10.04 -7.48 -4.62
CA PRO A 27 -9.05 -6.44 -4.95
C PRO A 27 -8.85 -5.38 -3.86
N ILE A 28 -9.89 -5.10 -3.06
CA ILE A 28 -9.84 -4.09 -1.98
C ILE A 28 -9.04 -4.61 -0.78
N ILE A 29 -9.28 -5.87 -0.38
CA ILE A 29 -8.68 -6.44 0.83
C ILE A 29 -7.33 -7.12 0.56
N PHE A 30 -7.06 -7.50 -0.68
CA PHE A 30 -5.89 -8.28 -1.08
C PHE A 30 -4.55 -7.68 -0.60
N PRO A 31 -4.28 -6.36 -0.74
CA PRO A 31 -3.02 -5.78 -0.27
C PRO A 31 -2.80 -5.97 1.25
N ALA A 32 -3.87 -5.88 2.04
CA ALA A 32 -3.79 -6.11 3.48
C ALA A 32 -3.53 -7.59 3.80
N LEU A 33 -4.15 -8.52 3.06
CA LEU A 33 -3.91 -9.95 3.21
C LEU A 33 -2.46 -10.32 2.88
N GLU A 34 -1.90 -9.79 1.79
CA GLU A 34 -0.50 -10.04 1.40
C GLU A 34 0.49 -9.53 2.44
N ARG A 35 0.33 -8.28 2.87
CA ARG A 35 1.21 -7.67 3.89
C ARG A 35 1.15 -8.45 5.21
N ASN A 36 -0.05 -8.86 5.62
CA ASN A 36 -0.22 -9.65 6.83
C ASN A 36 0.39 -11.05 6.70
N ALA A 37 0.20 -11.73 5.57
CA ALA A 37 0.76 -13.06 5.34
C ALA A 37 2.29 -13.07 5.34
N ARG A 38 2.93 -11.98 4.87
CA ARG A 38 4.41 -11.89 4.78
C ARG A 38 5.08 -11.45 6.09
N LYS A 39 4.47 -10.53 6.84
CA LYS A 39 5.20 -9.76 7.88
C LYS A 39 4.41 -9.54 9.18
N HIS A 40 3.23 -10.13 9.37
CA HIS A 40 2.50 -9.92 10.62
C HIS A 40 3.22 -10.59 11.80
N TRP A 41 3.43 -9.89 12.90
CA TRP A 41 4.22 -10.42 14.04
C TRP A 41 3.56 -11.58 14.80
N ASN A 42 2.22 -11.65 14.78
CA ASN A 42 1.45 -12.72 15.44
C ASN A 42 1.15 -13.88 14.48
N GLN A 43 1.60 -15.09 14.84
CA GLN A 43 1.46 -16.31 14.05
C GLN A 43 0.01 -16.75 13.83
N ALA A 44 -0.88 -16.56 14.81
CA ALA A 44 -2.29 -16.92 14.66
C ALA A 44 -2.97 -16.05 13.59
N VAL A 45 -2.66 -14.75 13.57
CA VAL A 45 -3.15 -13.83 12.55
C VAL A 45 -2.59 -14.18 11.17
N GLN A 46 -1.31 -14.56 11.07
CA GLN A 46 -0.75 -15.06 9.81
C GLN A 46 -1.51 -16.29 9.31
N SER A 47 -1.73 -17.29 10.18
CA SER A 47 -2.44 -18.52 9.83
C SER A 47 -3.89 -18.25 9.37
N LEU A 48 -4.63 -17.41 10.11
CA LEU A 48 -5.98 -16.99 9.71
C LEU A 48 -5.96 -16.26 8.35
N THR A 49 -4.97 -15.40 8.12
CA THR A 49 -4.80 -14.70 6.84
C THR A 49 -4.56 -15.68 5.69
N LEU A 50 -3.72 -16.70 5.90
CA LEU A 50 -3.45 -17.73 4.89
C LEU A 50 -4.70 -18.55 4.57
N ASN A 51 -5.54 -18.87 5.57
CA ASN A 51 -6.81 -19.55 5.33
C ASN A 51 -7.73 -18.72 4.43
N VAL A 52 -7.86 -17.40 4.68
CA VAL A 52 -8.67 -16.50 3.85
C VAL A 52 -8.12 -16.40 2.43
N ARG A 53 -6.79 -16.28 2.27
CA ARG A 53 -6.15 -16.28 0.95
C ARG A 53 -6.49 -17.56 0.18
N LYS A 54 -6.41 -18.71 0.85
CA LYS A 54 -6.74 -20.02 0.26
C LYS A 54 -8.19 -20.08 -0.22
N ILE A 55 -9.15 -19.59 0.57
CA ILE A 55 -10.56 -19.55 0.15
C ILE A 55 -10.71 -18.82 -1.20
N PHE A 56 -10.05 -17.68 -1.37
CA PHE A 56 -10.15 -16.92 -2.61
C PHE A 56 -9.40 -17.56 -3.78
N SER A 57 -8.20 -18.12 -3.55
CA SER A 57 -7.47 -18.83 -4.61
C SER A 57 -8.20 -20.08 -5.09
N ASP A 58 -8.89 -20.79 -4.20
CA ASP A 58 -9.63 -22.00 -4.53
C ASP A 58 -10.91 -21.70 -5.33
N ILE A 59 -11.50 -20.51 -5.14
CA ILE A 59 -12.76 -20.11 -5.79
C ILE A 59 -12.53 -19.45 -7.15
N ASP A 60 -11.52 -18.59 -7.24
CA ASP A 60 -11.24 -17.81 -8.44
C ASP A 60 -9.72 -17.57 -8.56
N PRO A 61 -8.98 -18.59 -9.01
CA PRO A 61 -7.52 -18.51 -9.11
C PRO A 61 -7.06 -17.43 -10.10
N GLU A 62 -7.83 -17.17 -11.15
CA GLU A 62 -7.54 -16.12 -12.13
C GLU A 62 -7.62 -14.73 -11.51
N LEU A 63 -8.72 -14.43 -10.80
CA LEU A 63 -8.86 -13.15 -10.09
C LEU A 63 -7.82 -13.00 -8.98
N PHE A 64 -7.49 -14.08 -8.28
CA PHE A 64 -6.46 -14.07 -7.25
C PHE A 64 -5.09 -13.70 -7.84
N GLU A 65 -4.71 -14.32 -8.96
CA GLU A 65 -3.46 -14.04 -9.65
C GLU A 65 -3.42 -12.60 -10.20
N GLU A 66 -4.52 -12.11 -10.78
CA GLU A 66 -4.63 -10.71 -11.21
C GLU A 66 -4.36 -9.74 -10.05
N CYS A 67 -4.96 -9.99 -8.89
CA CYS A 67 -4.73 -9.19 -7.68
C CYS A 67 -3.27 -9.28 -7.20
N LEU A 68 -2.64 -10.45 -7.32
CA LEU A 68 -1.25 -10.65 -6.94
C LEU A 68 -0.29 -9.85 -7.82
N LEU A 69 -0.47 -9.91 -9.14
CA LEU A 69 0.34 -9.16 -10.09
C LEU A 69 0.19 -7.66 -9.87
N LYS A 70 -1.05 -7.18 -9.73
CA LYS A 70 -1.32 -5.76 -9.44
C LYS A 70 -0.66 -5.31 -8.13
N PHE A 71 -0.73 -6.12 -7.08
CA PHE A 71 -0.08 -5.81 -5.81
C PHE A 71 1.45 -5.69 -5.95
N GLN A 72 2.09 -6.58 -6.71
CA GLN A 72 3.53 -6.52 -6.97
C GLN A 72 3.92 -5.26 -7.77
N GLU A 73 3.14 -4.89 -8.78
CA GLU A 73 3.35 -3.66 -9.53
C GLU A 73 3.23 -2.42 -8.64
N ASP A 74 2.23 -2.39 -7.76
CA ASP A 74 2.00 -1.28 -6.85
C ASP A 74 3.12 -1.19 -5.79
N GLU A 75 3.63 -2.32 -5.28
CA GLU A 75 4.81 -2.35 -4.41
C GLU A 75 6.05 -1.78 -5.12
N ALA A 76 6.30 -2.16 -6.38
CA ALA A 76 7.42 -1.65 -7.15
C ALA A 76 7.33 -0.13 -7.39
N LYS A 77 6.13 0.37 -7.72
CA LYS A 77 5.86 1.81 -7.89
C LYS A 77 6.05 2.58 -6.57
N GLU A 78 5.58 2.01 -5.45
CA GLU A 78 5.73 2.63 -4.12
C GLU A 78 7.22 2.77 -3.74
N GLU A 79 8.02 1.73 -3.97
CA GLU A 79 9.47 1.79 -3.73
C GLU A 79 10.17 2.78 -4.67
N GLU A 80 9.81 2.85 -5.95
CA GLU A 80 10.37 3.86 -6.86
C GLU A 80 10.07 5.30 -6.38
N ILE A 81 8.83 5.56 -5.95
CA ILE A 81 8.42 6.87 -5.41
C ILE A 81 9.23 7.18 -4.14
N LYS A 82 9.41 6.19 -3.26
CA LYS A 82 10.18 6.34 -2.03
C LYS A 82 11.65 6.68 -2.33
N MET A 83 12.30 5.96 -3.24
CA MET A 83 13.68 6.24 -3.65
C MET A 83 13.83 7.65 -4.24
N LYS A 84 12.89 8.08 -5.09
CA LYS A 84 12.88 9.46 -5.63
C LYS A 84 12.75 10.52 -4.52
N ARG A 85 11.91 10.26 -3.52
CA ARG A 85 11.75 11.15 -2.35
C ARG A 85 13.04 11.21 -1.55
N GLU A 86 13.65 10.08 -1.24
CA GLU A 86 14.91 10.00 -0.50
C GLU A 86 16.05 10.72 -1.23
N ALA A 87 16.19 10.53 -2.54
CA ALA A 87 17.18 11.25 -3.35
C ALA A 87 16.96 12.78 -3.34
N THR A 88 15.68 13.21 -3.39
CA THR A 88 15.33 14.63 -3.31
C THR A 88 15.69 15.21 -1.94
N TRP A 89 15.38 14.51 -0.86
CA TRP A 89 15.72 14.93 0.51
C TRP A 89 17.23 15.01 0.71
N LYS A 90 17.99 14.01 0.26
CA LYS A 90 19.45 14.02 0.35
C LYS A 90 20.07 15.21 -0.37
N ARG A 91 19.59 15.54 -1.57
CA ARG A 91 20.05 16.73 -2.31
C ARG A 91 19.77 18.03 -1.56
N LEU A 92 18.61 18.14 -0.89
CA LEU A 92 18.27 19.31 -0.08
C LEU A 92 19.20 19.44 1.13
N GLU A 93 19.50 18.34 1.80
CA GLU A 93 20.45 18.29 2.91
C GLU A 93 21.86 18.71 2.49
N GLU A 94 22.35 18.23 1.33
CA GLU A 94 23.63 18.63 0.76
C GLU A 94 23.70 20.13 0.46
N ILE A 95 22.66 20.69 -0.18
CA ILE A 95 22.57 22.13 -0.45
C ILE A 95 22.56 22.94 0.85
N ALA A 96 21.79 22.50 1.84
CA ALA A 96 21.73 23.16 3.15
C ALA A 96 23.10 23.14 3.86
N ALA A 97 23.79 22.00 3.85
CA ALA A 97 25.12 21.86 4.43
C ALA A 97 26.16 22.76 3.74
N MET A 98 26.15 22.82 2.40
CA MET A 98 27.04 23.71 1.64
C MET A 98 26.80 25.18 1.97
N LYS A 99 25.53 25.61 2.07
CA LYS A 99 25.17 27.01 2.37
C LYS A 99 25.42 27.39 3.83
N ALA A 100 25.28 26.45 4.76
CA ALA A 100 25.66 26.64 6.15
C ALA A 100 27.18 26.85 6.29
N ALA A 101 27.98 26.15 5.48
CA ALA A 101 29.43 26.36 5.43
C ALA A 101 29.84 27.70 4.79
N SER A 102 29.00 28.29 3.93
CA SER A 102 29.25 29.59 3.28
C SER A 102 28.58 30.80 3.96
N ASN A 103 27.87 30.60 5.07
CA ASN A 103 27.18 31.64 5.87
C ASN A 103 26.15 32.48 5.08
N GLU A 104 25.57 31.92 4.00
CA GLU A 104 24.66 32.62 3.09
C GLU A 104 23.19 32.29 3.45
N PRO A 105 22.31 33.29 3.68
CA PRO A 105 20.94 33.04 4.13
C PRO A 105 20.09 32.32 3.06
N VAL A 106 19.37 31.28 3.47
CA VAL A 106 18.47 30.51 2.60
C VAL A 106 17.15 31.25 2.42
N LEU A 107 16.98 31.95 1.29
CA LEU A 107 15.69 32.50 0.87
C LEU A 107 14.92 31.46 0.05
N ILE A 108 13.91 30.83 0.65
CA ILE A 108 12.95 29.99 -0.06
C ILE A 108 11.94 30.93 -0.72
N SER A 109 12.06 31.17 -2.02
CA SER A 109 11.07 31.95 -2.77
C SER A 109 9.85 31.06 -3.05
N PRO A 110 8.64 31.40 -2.57
CA PRO A 110 7.44 30.63 -2.85
C PRO A 110 7.16 30.66 -4.37
N LYS A 111 7.03 29.49 -4.99
CA LYS A 111 6.56 29.40 -6.39
C LYS A 111 5.17 30.03 -6.45
N THR A 112 5.07 31.20 -7.09
CA THR A 112 3.79 31.84 -7.42
C THR A 112 3.00 30.91 -8.32
N ALA A 113 1.93 30.33 -7.78
CA ALA A 113 0.92 29.62 -8.56
C ALA A 113 0.29 30.61 -9.54
N THR A 114 0.62 30.49 -10.83
CA THR A 114 0.02 31.26 -11.90
C THR A 114 -1.42 30.75 -12.09
N ARG A 115 -2.39 31.44 -11.50
CA ARG A 115 -3.82 31.17 -11.72
C ARG A 115 -4.22 31.74 -13.08
N PRO A 116 -4.78 30.96 -14.02
CA PRO A 116 -5.25 31.52 -15.28
C PRO A 116 -6.52 32.34 -15.00
N ARG A 117 -6.51 33.61 -15.40
CA ARG A 117 -7.70 34.46 -15.44
C ARG A 117 -8.53 34.05 -16.65
N THR A 118 -9.69 33.46 -16.41
CA THR A 118 -10.76 33.38 -17.41
C THR A 118 -11.40 34.76 -17.53
N GLY A 119 -11.42 35.29 -18.76
CA GLY A 119 -12.20 36.47 -19.14
C GLY A 119 -13.68 36.14 -19.33
#